data_AF-A0A8T2RBT0-F1
#
_entry.id   AF-A0A8T2RBT0-F1
#
_cell.length_a   1.000
_cell.length_b   1.000
_cell.length_c   1.000
_cell.angle_alpha   90.00
_cell.angle_beta   90.00
_cell.angle_gamma   90.00
#
_symmetry.space_group_name_H-M   'P 1'
#
loop_
_entity.id
_entity.type
_entity.pdbx_description
1 polymer ?
#
loop_
_entity_poly.entity_id
_entity_poly.type
_entity_poly.pdbx_seq_one_letter_code
_entity_poly.pdbx_strand_id
1 'polypeptide(L)'
;MAGRSRSGFSRALCVLLCVCLLFISSCSIQASEPSSFELDASEAEALGLEDDTTEGDPLAGFDDTEYGDNDFPTGIGEDDDDDSDFSVLDPDVVVLSTGNFSEFLAANHYVMVEFYAPWCGHCQALAPEYATAATELKSSGIYLAKVDATVEGELAQQYGVQGYPTLFFFVDGKPKPYSHHRTSEAIVSWIKKKVGPAVTEVNTTSEALAILEKGNTVVVALFEELEGNNVEEFTSAARQEDDVLFYHTKNVEVAELLHIKQGGKIPAAVLLKSAAEKIVAFDGDFSRASISEFVLANKLPLVSIFSRDTATEIFESSIKNQIILFASSEDSKSVFPAFEEAAKFFKGKIIFVYVDSHNEEVGKPIVEFFGVTVEKPTIVAFMVSEERPTKFLLEEEPTVEKIKEFAVGFLNGRLKQFYKSEPVPEKNDGDVKIVVGKNFDEIVLDESKDVLLEIYAPWCGHCQALEPIYNKLGKVLRGVGSLVIAKMDGTTNEHPRAKSDGYPTLLFFPAGNKSFDPITVDVERTVKSFYQFLKKNVAIPFTLVKPEKVAEVSQTDSKSDILDSRTSPPGSGKPELSHEAKDEL
;
A
#
# COMPACT_ATOMS: atom_id res chain seq x y z
N MET A 1 -55.96 -31.25 24.15
CA MET A 1 -56.50 -31.47 22.79
C MET A 1 -55.43 -31.01 21.80
N ALA A 2 -54.62 -31.96 21.34
CA ALA A 2 -54.55 -32.41 19.92
C ALA A 2 -53.92 -31.33 19.01
N GLY A 3 -52.73 -31.47 18.41
CA GLY A 3 -51.98 -32.65 18.00
C GLY A 3 -52.20 -32.95 16.51
N ARG A 4 -51.29 -32.49 15.63
CA ARG A 4 -50.91 -33.05 14.30
C ARG A 4 -50.02 -32.03 13.57
N SER A 5 -48.71 -32.27 13.49
CA SER A 5 -47.99 -32.97 12.41
C SER A 5 -48.12 -32.31 11.03
N ARG A 6 -47.02 -31.66 10.58
CA ARG A 6 -46.66 -31.51 9.16
C ARG A 6 -45.15 -31.69 8.96
N SER A 7 -44.69 -32.92 9.19
CA SER A 7 -43.55 -33.48 8.46
C SER A 7 -44.01 -33.74 7.01
N GLY A 8 -43.81 -32.79 6.10
CA GLY A 8 -44.34 -32.92 4.74
C GLY A 8 -43.61 -32.16 3.64
N PHE A 9 -42.60 -31.34 3.96
CA PHE A 9 -41.90 -30.54 2.93
C PHE A 9 -40.50 -31.03 2.57
N SER A 10 -39.96 -32.02 3.29
CA SER A 10 -38.60 -32.54 3.06
C SER A 10 -38.56 -33.82 2.19
N ARG A 11 -39.70 -34.45 1.87
CA ARG A 11 -39.74 -35.67 1.03
C ARG A 11 -40.17 -35.43 -0.44
N ALA A 12 -40.74 -34.27 -0.77
CA ALA A 12 -41.07 -33.94 -2.16
C ALA A 12 -39.87 -33.36 -2.94
N LEU A 13 -38.91 -32.76 -2.24
CA LEU A 13 -37.70 -32.20 -2.86
C LEU A 13 -36.65 -33.29 -3.17
N CYS A 14 -36.55 -34.34 -2.34
CA CYS A 14 -35.66 -35.48 -2.61
C CYS A 14 -36.14 -36.43 -3.73
N VAL A 15 -37.44 -36.48 -4.03
CA VAL A 15 -37.96 -37.34 -5.11
C VAL A 15 -37.88 -36.65 -6.48
N LEU A 16 -37.86 -35.32 -6.54
CA LEU A 16 -37.58 -34.59 -7.79
C LEU A 16 -36.08 -34.64 -8.16
N LEU A 17 -35.19 -34.74 -7.16
CA LEU A 17 -33.73 -34.85 -7.37
C LEU A 17 -33.26 -36.26 -7.78
N CYS A 18 -34.01 -37.32 -7.47
CA CYS A 18 -33.66 -38.69 -7.89
C CYS A 18 -34.21 -39.10 -9.28
N VAL A 19 -35.17 -38.36 -9.87
CA VAL A 19 -35.67 -38.65 -11.22
C VAL A 19 -34.85 -37.92 -12.31
N CYS A 20 -34.17 -36.83 -11.98
CA CYS A 20 -33.21 -36.18 -12.89
C CYS A 20 -31.86 -36.93 -12.99
N LEU A 21 -31.54 -37.81 -12.03
CA LEU A 21 -30.30 -38.61 -12.01
C LEU A 21 -30.42 -39.97 -12.72
N LEU A 22 -31.57 -40.32 -13.30
CA LEU A 22 -31.79 -41.56 -14.05
C LEU A 22 -32.15 -41.35 -15.54
N PHE A 23 -31.96 -40.13 -16.07
CA PHE A 23 -32.07 -39.82 -17.51
C PHE A 23 -30.76 -39.27 -18.12
N ILE A 24 -29.61 -39.52 -17.49
CA ILE A 24 -28.28 -39.28 -18.06
C ILE A 24 -27.55 -40.63 -18.26
N SER A 25 -28.24 -41.60 -18.85
CA SER A 25 -27.63 -42.85 -19.31
C SER A 25 -28.38 -43.34 -20.54
N SER A 26 -28.10 -42.69 -21.67
CA SER A 26 -28.26 -43.19 -23.06
C SER A 26 -28.25 -42.01 -24.03
N CYS A 27 -27.10 -41.36 -24.19
CA CYS A 27 -26.78 -40.62 -25.41
C CYS A 27 -25.26 -40.59 -25.53
N SER A 28 -24.71 -41.59 -26.21
CA SER A 28 -23.35 -41.56 -26.69
C SER A 28 -23.24 -40.45 -27.73
N ILE A 29 -22.92 -39.24 -27.28
CA ILE A 29 -22.42 -38.19 -28.16
C ILE A 29 -20.94 -38.51 -28.32
N GLN A 30 -20.55 -38.88 -29.54
CA GLN A 30 -19.15 -38.89 -29.94
C GLN A 30 -18.56 -37.53 -29.57
N ALA A 31 -17.55 -37.54 -28.70
CA ALA A 31 -16.66 -36.41 -28.55
C ALA A 31 -16.01 -36.18 -29.92
N SER A 32 -16.49 -35.18 -30.65
CA SER A 32 -15.64 -34.50 -31.61
C SER A 32 -14.58 -33.78 -30.79
N GLU A 33 -13.32 -34.09 -31.05
CA GLU A 33 -12.15 -33.39 -30.53
C GLU A 33 -12.36 -31.87 -30.59
N PRO A 34 -11.80 -31.07 -29.64
CA PRO A 34 -11.78 -29.63 -29.82
C PRO A 34 -11.07 -29.37 -31.14
N SER A 35 -11.75 -28.77 -32.11
CA SER A 35 -11.12 -28.40 -33.37
C SER A 35 -9.90 -27.54 -33.02
N SER A 36 -8.71 -28.08 -33.26
CA SER A 36 -7.47 -27.30 -33.22
C SER A 36 -7.72 -26.07 -34.07
N PHE A 37 -7.69 -24.91 -33.45
CA PHE A 37 -7.79 -23.66 -34.17
C PHE A 37 -6.46 -23.47 -34.91
N GLU A 38 -6.37 -24.03 -36.11
CA GLU A 38 -5.22 -23.87 -36.99
C GLU A 38 -5.25 -22.45 -37.55
N LEU A 39 -4.17 -21.71 -37.30
CA LEU A 39 -3.90 -20.48 -38.03
C LEU A 39 -3.76 -20.85 -39.50
N ASP A 40 -4.41 -20.12 -40.39
CA ASP A 40 -4.12 -20.34 -41.80
C ASP A 40 -2.67 -19.90 -42.11
N ALA A 41 -2.09 -20.46 -43.17
CA ALA A 41 -0.69 -20.21 -43.52
C ALA A 41 -0.37 -18.72 -43.74
N SER A 42 -1.36 -17.92 -44.17
CA SER A 42 -1.19 -16.49 -44.36
C SER A 42 -1.18 -15.71 -43.04
N GLU A 43 -1.93 -16.15 -42.03
CA GLU A 43 -1.90 -15.62 -40.67
C GLU A 43 -0.63 -16.02 -39.93
N ALA A 44 -0.16 -17.26 -40.08
CA ALA A 44 1.11 -17.71 -39.51
C ALA A 44 2.30 -16.92 -40.09
N GLU A 45 2.33 -16.72 -41.41
CA GLU A 45 3.32 -15.88 -42.09
C GLU A 45 3.24 -14.42 -41.63
N ALA A 46 2.03 -13.86 -41.47
CA ALA A 46 1.82 -12.49 -40.98
C ALA A 46 2.23 -12.30 -39.51
N LEU A 47 2.10 -13.32 -38.67
CA LEU A 47 2.57 -13.33 -37.28
C LEU A 47 4.10 -13.54 -37.18
N GLY A 48 4.78 -13.82 -38.30
CA GLY A 48 6.21 -14.14 -38.35
C GLY A 48 6.52 -15.47 -37.66
N LEU A 49 5.62 -16.45 -37.80
CA LEU A 49 5.78 -17.83 -37.35
C LEU A 49 6.19 -18.67 -38.57
N GLU A 50 7.43 -18.53 -39.04
CA GLU A 50 8.01 -19.54 -39.94
C GLU A 50 8.54 -20.72 -39.11
N ASP A 51 8.32 -21.92 -39.65
CA ASP A 51 8.72 -23.21 -39.09
C ASP A 51 10.25 -23.34 -39.15
N ASP A 52 10.93 -23.02 -38.05
CA ASP A 52 12.36 -23.34 -37.87
C ASP A 52 12.49 -24.79 -37.41
N THR A 53 12.24 -25.73 -38.32
CA THR A 53 12.74 -27.09 -38.18
C THR A 53 14.20 -27.14 -38.63
N THR A 54 15.08 -26.50 -37.86
CA THR A 54 16.48 -26.89 -37.74
C THR A 54 16.91 -26.73 -36.29
N GLU A 55 17.35 -27.83 -35.69
CA GLU A 55 17.76 -27.94 -34.29
C GLU A 55 18.78 -26.86 -33.87
N GLY A 56 18.55 -26.28 -32.69
CA GLY A 56 19.47 -25.36 -32.04
C GLY A 56 18.91 -24.84 -30.71
N ASP A 57 18.83 -25.72 -29.71
CA ASP A 57 18.58 -25.38 -28.31
C ASP A 57 19.65 -24.39 -27.78
N PRO A 58 19.30 -23.17 -27.32
CA PRO A 58 20.27 -22.26 -26.71
C PRO A 58 20.51 -22.52 -25.21
N LEU A 59 20.00 -23.60 -24.62
CA LEU A 59 20.18 -23.92 -23.19
C LEU A 59 20.78 -25.30 -22.90
N ALA A 60 21.38 -25.96 -23.88
CA ALA A 60 22.21 -27.14 -23.66
C ALA A 60 23.70 -26.82 -23.93
N GLY A 61 24.46 -26.49 -22.89
CA GLY A 61 25.92 -26.40 -23.01
C GLY A 61 26.64 -25.57 -21.95
N PHE A 62 26.58 -25.98 -20.70
CA PHE A 62 27.69 -25.76 -19.77
C PHE A 62 27.89 -27.06 -18.99
N ASP A 63 28.67 -27.96 -19.59
CA ASP A 63 29.39 -29.01 -18.88
C ASP A 63 30.89 -28.72 -19.04
N ASP A 64 31.61 -29.15 -18.01
CA ASP A 64 32.95 -28.84 -17.60
C ASP A 64 34.07 -29.21 -18.60
N THR A 65 35.27 -28.69 -18.26
CA THR A 65 36.63 -29.06 -18.72
C THR A 65 37.11 -28.34 -20.00
N GLU A 66 38.33 -27.77 -20.09
CA GLU A 66 39.61 -28.23 -19.57
C GLU A 66 40.77 -27.18 -19.73
N TYR A 67 41.77 -27.26 -18.83
CA TYR A 67 43.19 -26.80 -18.88
C TYR A 67 43.58 -25.33 -18.60
N GLY A 68 44.50 -25.01 -17.66
CA GLY A 68 45.37 -25.91 -16.88
C GLY A 68 46.38 -25.21 -15.95
N ASP A 69 47.22 -26.07 -15.37
CA ASP A 69 48.49 -25.86 -14.67
C ASP A 69 48.52 -25.59 -13.15
N ASN A 70 48.63 -26.71 -12.41
CA ASN A 70 49.81 -27.13 -11.65
C ASN A 70 50.49 -26.11 -10.70
N ASP A 71 50.28 -26.27 -9.39
CA ASP A 71 51.40 -26.55 -8.48
C ASP A 71 50.92 -27.16 -7.13
N PHE A 72 51.53 -28.29 -6.78
CA PHE A 72 51.44 -29.02 -5.49
C PHE A 72 52.17 -28.23 -4.37
N PRO A 73 51.97 -28.46 -3.03
CA PRO A 73 51.90 -29.80 -2.47
C PRO A 73 50.91 -30.09 -1.32
N THR A 74 50.68 -31.39 -1.21
CA THR A 74 50.07 -32.19 -0.15
C THR A 74 50.51 -31.84 1.27
N GLY A 75 49.54 -31.82 2.19
CA GLY A 75 49.76 -31.94 3.64
C GLY A 75 48.49 -32.43 4.32
N ILE A 76 48.47 -33.70 4.73
CA ILE A 76 47.43 -34.34 5.51
C ILE A 76 47.38 -33.71 6.91
N GLY A 77 46.19 -33.37 7.37
CA GLY A 77 45.87 -33.04 8.75
C GLY A 77 44.37 -33.17 8.95
N GLU A 78 43.95 -34.32 9.46
CA GLU A 78 42.72 -34.44 10.25
C GLU A 78 42.77 -33.35 11.34
N ASP A 79 41.68 -32.61 11.54
CA ASP A 79 41.17 -32.20 12.87
C ASP A 79 40.07 -31.12 12.70
N ASP A 80 38.96 -31.42 13.37
CA ASP A 80 37.98 -30.54 14.01
C ASP A 80 36.93 -29.76 13.19
N ASP A 81 35.71 -30.27 13.36
CA ASP A 81 34.42 -29.60 13.43
C ASP A 81 34.48 -28.08 13.71
N ASP A 82 33.86 -27.27 12.84
CA ASP A 82 33.26 -25.98 13.25
C ASP A 82 32.09 -25.62 12.31
N ASP A 83 31.01 -26.39 12.41
CA ASP A 83 29.67 -25.90 12.12
C ASP A 83 29.36 -24.83 13.18
N SER A 84 29.61 -23.57 12.83
CA SER A 84 29.20 -22.42 13.64
C SER A 84 27.68 -22.24 13.58
N ASP A 85 27.02 -23.08 14.37
CA ASP A 85 25.67 -22.89 14.90
C ASP A 85 25.60 -21.49 15.53
N PHE A 86 25.04 -20.53 14.79
CA PHE A 86 24.63 -19.24 15.31
C PHE A 86 23.36 -19.37 16.18
N SER A 87 23.36 -20.31 17.12
CA SER A 87 22.47 -20.28 18.27
C SER A 87 23.12 -19.45 19.37
N VAL A 88 23.08 -18.12 19.19
CA VAL A 88 23.11 -17.24 20.37
C VAL A 88 21.84 -17.62 21.15
N LEU A 89 22.02 -18.48 22.15
CA LEU A 89 21.01 -18.76 23.15
C LEU A 89 20.73 -17.44 23.85
N ASP A 90 19.73 -16.70 23.37
CA ASP A 90 19.11 -15.61 24.11
C ASP A 90 18.34 -16.28 25.26
N PRO A 91 18.90 -16.41 26.48
CA PRO A 91 18.39 -17.36 27.48
C PRO A 91 16.98 -17.02 27.98
N ASP A 92 16.53 -15.79 27.71
CA ASP A 92 15.24 -15.26 28.13
C ASP A 92 14.23 -15.12 26.98
N VAL A 93 14.63 -15.36 25.72
CA VAL A 93 13.72 -15.35 24.57
C VAL A 93 13.26 -16.78 24.28
N VAL A 94 11.96 -17.03 24.37
CA VAL A 94 11.38 -18.36 24.18
C VAL A 94 11.26 -18.68 22.69
N VAL A 95 11.74 -19.84 22.27
CA VAL A 95 11.54 -20.34 20.91
C VAL A 95 10.18 -21.03 20.81
N LEU A 96 9.31 -20.50 19.95
CA LEU A 96 8.00 -21.07 19.69
C LEU A 96 7.95 -21.72 18.31
N SER A 97 7.19 -22.81 18.23
CA SER A 97 6.86 -23.56 17.03
C SER A 97 5.36 -23.85 17.01
N THR A 98 4.85 -24.33 15.89
CA THR A 98 3.44 -24.73 15.76
C THR A 98 3.01 -25.71 16.87
N GLY A 99 3.94 -26.54 17.38
CA GLY A 99 3.67 -27.53 18.43
C GLY A 99 3.47 -26.97 19.84
N ASN A 100 4.03 -25.81 20.19
CA ASN A 100 3.97 -25.26 21.55
C ASN A 100 3.32 -23.86 21.63
N PHE A 101 3.07 -23.20 20.50
CA PHE A 101 2.62 -21.82 20.43
C PHE A 101 1.31 -21.57 21.21
N SER A 102 0.29 -22.38 20.94
CA SER A 102 -1.04 -22.19 21.55
C SER A 102 -1.03 -22.46 23.06
N GLU A 103 -0.29 -23.48 23.51
CA GLU A 103 -0.16 -23.80 24.93
C GLU A 103 0.61 -22.71 25.68
N PHE A 104 1.68 -22.19 25.08
CA PHE A 104 2.47 -21.12 25.67
C PHE A 104 1.68 -19.83 25.83
N LEU A 105 0.91 -19.43 24.80
CA LEU A 105 0.03 -18.27 24.89
C LEU A 105 -1.13 -18.44 25.87
N ALA A 106 -1.63 -19.68 26.06
CA ALA A 106 -2.67 -19.96 27.05
C ALA A 106 -2.13 -19.95 28.49
N ALA A 107 -0.87 -20.33 28.69
CA ALA A 107 -0.23 -20.37 30.01
C ALA A 107 0.26 -19.00 30.48
N ASN A 108 0.52 -18.06 29.57
CA ASN A 108 1.14 -16.77 29.87
C ASN A 108 0.24 -15.61 29.44
N HIS A 109 -0.10 -14.76 30.39
CA HIS A 109 -1.04 -13.65 30.17
C HIS A 109 -0.49 -12.58 29.21
N TYR A 110 0.82 -12.30 29.28
CA TYR A 110 1.50 -11.30 28.45
C TYR A 110 2.68 -11.93 27.70
N VAL A 111 2.59 -11.99 26.37
CA VAL A 111 3.64 -12.54 25.52
C VAL A 111 3.86 -11.65 24.31
N MET A 112 5.09 -11.21 24.06
CA MET A 112 5.46 -10.61 22.78
C MET A 112 6.13 -11.67 21.90
N VAL A 113 5.72 -11.76 20.64
CA VAL A 113 6.24 -12.73 19.66
C VAL A 113 6.83 -11.99 18.47
N GLU A 114 8.08 -12.30 18.14
CA GLU A 114 8.75 -11.89 16.90
C GLU A 114 8.65 -13.01 15.86
N PHE A 115 8.09 -12.71 14.69
CA PHE A 115 8.21 -13.54 13.50
C PHE A 115 9.40 -13.06 12.67
N TYR A 116 10.41 -13.91 12.51
CA TYR A 116 11.69 -13.56 11.90
C TYR A 116 12.11 -14.53 10.80
N ALA A 117 13.13 -14.15 10.03
CA ALA A 117 13.85 -15.03 9.13
C ALA A 117 15.37 -14.93 9.42
N PRO A 118 16.14 -16.05 9.47
CA PRO A 118 17.54 -16.03 9.88
C PRO A 118 18.45 -15.14 9.01
N TRP A 119 18.11 -15.00 7.73
CA TRP A 119 18.85 -14.21 6.74
C TRP A 119 18.41 -12.74 6.69
N CYS A 120 17.41 -12.32 7.46
CA CYS A 120 16.92 -10.94 7.44
C CYS A 120 17.79 -10.02 8.30
N GLY A 121 18.47 -9.05 7.68
CA GLY A 121 19.33 -8.10 8.39
C GLY A 121 18.61 -7.26 9.46
N HIS A 122 17.32 -6.93 9.26
CA HIS A 122 16.53 -6.23 10.28
C HIS A 122 16.21 -7.10 11.50
N CYS A 123 16.03 -8.41 11.33
CA CYS A 123 15.87 -9.37 12.42
C CYS A 123 17.18 -9.53 13.20
N GLN A 124 18.30 -9.67 12.48
CA GLN A 124 19.63 -9.77 13.09
C GLN A 124 19.97 -8.53 13.93
N ALA A 125 19.59 -7.34 13.44
CA ALA A 125 19.77 -6.09 14.18
C ALA A 125 18.86 -5.98 15.41
N LEU A 126 17.65 -6.55 15.37
CA LEU A 126 16.68 -6.53 16.47
C LEU A 126 17.01 -7.55 17.56
N ALA A 127 17.54 -8.73 17.20
CA ALA A 127 17.84 -9.81 18.13
C ALA A 127 18.51 -9.39 19.46
N PRO A 128 19.61 -8.59 19.48
CA PRO A 128 20.23 -8.16 20.74
C PRO A 128 19.35 -7.21 21.58
N GLU A 129 18.60 -6.32 20.93
CA GLU A 129 17.65 -5.41 21.61
C GLU A 129 16.48 -6.19 22.20
N TYR A 130 15.97 -7.17 21.44
CA TYR A 130 14.86 -8.03 21.85
C TYR A 130 15.23 -8.93 23.03
N ALA A 131 16.42 -9.51 23.02
CA ALA A 131 16.96 -10.28 24.14
C ALA A 131 17.12 -9.42 25.40
N THR A 132 17.63 -8.18 25.25
CA THR A 132 17.76 -7.23 26.37
C THR A 132 16.40 -6.89 26.99
N ALA A 133 15.41 -6.59 26.14
CA ALA A 133 14.04 -6.37 26.59
C ALA A 133 13.43 -7.60 27.28
N ALA A 134 13.72 -8.81 26.79
CA ALA A 134 13.23 -10.07 27.34
C ALA A 134 13.72 -10.26 28.79
N THR A 135 15.03 -10.06 29.00
CA THR A 135 15.64 -10.13 30.34
C THR A 135 15.02 -9.13 31.31
N GLU A 136 14.79 -7.88 30.88
CA GLU A 136 14.19 -6.86 31.75
C GLU A 136 12.74 -7.19 32.14
N LEU A 137 11.94 -7.67 31.19
CA LEU A 137 10.51 -7.88 31.35
C LEU A 137 10.14 -9.20 32.03
N LYS A 138 11.05 -10.19 32.00
CA LYS A 138 10.84 -11.53 32.58
C LYS A 138 10.41 -11.50 34.05
N SER A 139 11.00 -10.60 34.84
CA SER A 139 10.68 -10.44 36.26
C SER A 139 9.25 -9.93 36.52
N SER A 140 8.63 -9.31 35.52
CA SER A 140 7.27 -8.75 35.57
C SER A 140 6.22 -9.73 35.02
N GLY A 141 6.58 -10.99 34.77
CA GLY A 141 5.68 -12.00 34.20
C GLY A 141 5.31 -11.75 32.74
N ILE A 142 6.15 -11.00 32.01
CA ILE A 142 5.99 -10.74 30.59
C ILE A 142 7.09 -11.47 29.85
N TYR A 143 6.71 -12.27 28.86
CA TYR A 143 7.63 -13.12 28.11
C TYR A 143 7.82 -12.60 26.70
N LEU A 144 9.05 -12.64 26.20
CA LEU A 144 9.38 -12.42 24.81
C LEU A 144 9.70 -13.76 24.16
N ALA A 145 9.18 -13.95 22.95
CA ALA A 145 9.30 -15.17 22.19
C ALA A 145 9.64 -14.87 20.72
N LYS A 146 10.21 -15.84 20.02
CA LYS A 146 10.53 -15.78 18.60
C LYS A 146 10.04 -17.02 17.85
N VAL A 147 9.60 -16.82 16.62
CA VAL A 147 9.13 -17.85 15.67
C VAL A 147 9.91 -17.66 14.38
N ASP A 148 10.60 -18.71 13.94
CA ASP A 148 11.22 -18.72 12.61
C ASP A 148 10.15 -18.98 11.55
N ALA A 149 9.75 -17.93 10.85
CA ALA A 149 8.70 -18.00 9.84
C ALA A 149 9.15 -18.73 8.56
N THR A 150 10.44 -19.00 8.38
CA THR A 150 10.95 -19.82 7.27
C THR A 150 10.71 -21.31 7.50
N VAL A 151 10.59 -21.71 8.77
CA VAL A 151 10.26 -23.09 9.19
C VAL A 151 8.77 -23.22 9.49
N GLU A 152 8.21 -22.27 10.24
CA GLU A 152 6.83 -22.28 10.75
C GLU A 152 5.87 -21.49 9.83
N GLY A 153 5.90 -21.78 8.52
CA GLY A 153 5.20 -21.01 7.50
C GLY A 153 3.67 -20.94 7.67
N GLU A 154 3.04 -22.02 8.13
CA GLU A 154 1.59 -22.04 8.40
C GLU A 154 1.20 -21.07 9.53
N LEU A 155 2.01 -21.02 10.59
CA LEU A 155 1.80 -20.12 11.71
C LEU A 155 1.99 -18.66 11.28
N ALA A 156 3.03 -18.38 10.48
CA ALA A 156 3.24 -17.05 9.91
C ALA A 156 2.06 -16.61 9.01
N GLN A 157 1.55 -17.51 8.18
CA GLN A 157 0.39 -17.25 7.32
C GLN A 157 -0.89 -17.01 8.14
N GLN A 158 -1.12 -17.77 9.21
CA GLN A 158 -2.27 -17.62 10.10
C GLN A 158 -2.36 -16.20 10.69
N TYR A 159 -1.22 -15.60 11.02
CA TYR A 159 -1.13 -14.24 11.57
C TYR A 159 -0.88 -13.17 10.49
N GLY A 160 -0.95 -13.53 9.20
CA GLY A 160 -0.84 -12.59 8.08
C GLY A 160 0.55 -11.94 7.95
N VAL A 161 1.62 -12.63 8.33
CA VAL A 161 2.99 -12.11 8.24
C VAL A 161 3.42 -12.00 6.77
N GLN A 162 3.67 -10.77 6.31
CA GLN A 162 4.08 -10.47 4.93
C GLN A 162 5.55 -10.00 4.81
N GLY A 163 6.22 -9.77 5.93
CA GLY A 163 7.60 -9.26 5.99
C GLY A 163 8.23 -9.46 7.36
N TYR A 164 9.54 -9.26 7.45
CA TYR A 164 10.31 -9.56 8.65
C TYR A 164 11.14 -8.36 9.14
N PRO A 165 11.31 -8.19 10.46
CA PRO A 165 10.54 -8.83 11.53
C PRO A 165 9.11 -8.28 11.61
N THR A 166 8.16 -9.14 11.95
CA THR A 166 6.79 -8.74 12.34
C THR A 166 6.58 -9.10 13.80
N LEU A 167 6.13 -8.14 14.62
CA LEU A 167 5.98 -8.33 16.05
C LEU A 167 4.52 -8.23 16.48
N PHE A 168 4.11 -9.13 17.38
CA PHE A 168 2.79 -9.11 18.00
C PHE A 168 2.91 -9.18 19.52
N PHE A 169 2.14 -8.35 20.22
CA PHE A 169 1.94 -8.46 21.65
C PHE A 169 0.60 -9.12 21.96
N PHE A 170 0.64 -10.25 22.63
CA PHE A 170 -0.51 -11.05 23.04
C PHE A 170 -0.89 -10.72 24.48
N VAL A 171 -2.17 -10.40 24.66
CA VAL A 171 -2.81 -10.28 25.97
C VAL A 171 -3.94 -11.31 26.03
N ASP A 172 -3.84 -12.29 26.92
CA ASP A 172 -4.77 -13.44 26.96
C ASP A 172 -4.93 -14.13 25.60
N GLY A 173 -3.83 -14.32 24.88
CA GLY A 173 -3.82 -14.93 23.55
C GLY A 173 -4.42 -14.07 22.43
N LYS A 174 -4.82 -12.82 22.70
CA LYS A 174 -5.28 -11.88 21.65
C LYS A 174 -4.11 -11.06 21.11
N PRO A 175 -3.77 -11.16 19.81
CA PRO A 175 -2.66 -10.43 19.24
C PRO A 175 -2.97 -8.93 19.05
N LYS A 176 -1.97 -8.09 19.29
CA LYS A 176 -1.91 -6.70 18.85
C LYS A 176 -0.60 -6.46 18.09
N PRO A 177 -0.61 -5.94 16.86
CA PRO A 177 0.61 -5.61 16.14
C PRO A 177 1.48 -4.61 16.92
N TYR A 178 2.79 -4.73 16.79
CA TYR A 178 3.76 -3.74 17.30
C TYR A 178 4.54 -3.14 16.14
N SER A 179 4.37 -1.83 15.94
CA SER A 179 4.90 -1.03 14.83
C SER A 179 5.84 0.09 15.29
N HIS A 180 6.18 0.14 16.59
CA HIS A 180 7.04 1.18 17.15
C HIS A 180 8.53 0.85 17.00
N HIS A 181 9.39 1.74 17.53
CA HIS A 181 10.84 1.58 17.48
C HIS A 181 11.30 0.25 18.05
N ARG A 182 12.32 -0.34 17.41
CA ARG A 182 12.84 -1.68 17.67
C ARG A 182 14.06 -1.66 18.61
N THR A 183 14.08 -0.74 19.57
CA THR A 183 15.09 -0.72 20.64
C THR A 183 14.51 -1.36 21.91
N SER A 184 15.39 -1.86 22.76
CA SER A 184 15.01 -2.47 24.04
C SER A 184 14.18 -1.50 24.89
N GLU A 185 14.59 -0.24 25.02
CA GLU A 185 13.87 0.75 25.82
C GLU A 185 12.47 1.05 25.27
N ALA A 186 12.33 1.12 23.94
CA ALA A 186 11.04 1.37 23.30
C ALA A 186 10.06 0.21 23.54
N ILE A 187 10.54 -1.03 23.36
CA ILE A 187 9.75 -2.26 23.60
C ILE A 187 9.32 -2.33 25.07
N VAL A 188 10.27 -2.18 25.99
CA VAL A 188 10.02 -2.24 27.44
C VAL A 188 9.03 -1.16 27.87
N SER A 189 9.25 0.08 27.44
CA SER A 189 8.38 1.21 27.79
C SER A 189 6.97 1.01 27.26
N TRP A 190 6.83 0.55 26.01
CA TRP A 190 5.54 0.26 25.40
C TRP A 190 4.81 -0.87 26.13
N ILE A 191 5.46 -2.00 26.40
CA ILE A 191 4.86 -3.12 27.11
C ILE A 191 4.45 -2.71 28.53
N LYS A 192 5.34 -2.04 29.29
CA LYS A 192 5.02 -1.57 30.65
C LYS A 192 3.83 -0.61 30.64
N LYS A 193 3.69 0.22 29.61
CA LYS A 193 2.51 1.07 29.40
C LYS A 193 1.23 0.25 29.17
N LYS A 194 1.30 -0.87 28.44
CA LYS A 194 0.14 -1.75 28.20
C LYS A 194 -0.26 -2.61 29.40
N VAL A 195 0.73 -3.03 30.19
CA VAL A 195 0.55 -3.97 31.32
C VAL A 195 0.35 -3.24 32.66
N GLY A 196 0.83 -2.01 32.76
CA GLY A 196 0.70 -1.18 33.94
C GLY A 196 -0.76 -0.89 34.32
N PRO A 197 -1.01 -0.31 35.50
CA PRO A 197 -2.36 0.08 35.87
C PRO A 197 -2.89 1.06 34.82
N ALA A 198 -4.13 0.82 34.36
CA ALA A 198 -4.75 1.65 33.33
C ALA A 198 -4.76 3.13 33.70
N VAL A 199 -4.78 3.45 35.00
CA VAL A 199 -4.60 4.79 35.52
C VAL A 199 -3.52 4.78 36.60
N THR A 200 -2.58 5.72 36.53
CA THR A 200 -1.52 5.88 37.53
C THR A 200 -1.84 7.03 38.50
N GLU A 201 -1.71 6.79 39.80
CA GLU A 201 -1.88 7.84 40.81
C GLU A 201 -0.66 8.78 40.83
N VAL A 202 -0.90 10.10 40.89
CA VAL A 202 0.14 11.14 40.99
C VAL A 202 -0.06 11.91 42.27
N ASN A 203 0.91 11.85 43.17
CA ASN A 203 0.77 12.39 44.53
C ASN A 203 1.77 13.48 44.87
N THR A 204 2.85 13.61 44.10
CA THR A 204 3.91 14.59 44.35
C THR A 204 4.04 15.60 43.22
N THR A 205 4.50 16.80 43.55
CA THR A 205 4.77 17.85 42.56
C THR A 205 5.92 17.46 41.62
N SER A 206 6.89 16.68 42.10
CA SER A 206 7.98 16.15 41.26
C SER A 206 7.47 15.19 40.17
N GLU A 207 6.54 14.30 40.49
CA GLU A 207 5.90 13.43 39.48
C GLU A 207 5.10 14.25 38.47
N ALA A 208 4.35 15.25 38.93
CA ALA A 208 3.58 16.13 38.07
C ALA A 208 4.47 16.94 37.11
N LEU A 209 5.61 17.46 37.58
CA LEU A 209 6.60 18.13 36.73
C LEU A 209 7.19 17.17 35.69
N ALA A 210 7.52 15.93 36.09
CA ALA A 210 8.02 14.92 35.16
C ALA A 210 7.00 14.57 34.06
N ILE A 211 5.69 14.58 34.36
CA ILE A 211 4.63 14.40 33.36
C ILE A 211 4.63 15.54 32.35
N LEU A 212 4.73 16.80 32.82
CA LEU A 212 4.77 17.98 31.96
C LEU A 212 6.06 18.03 31.10
N GLU A 213 7.20 17.65 31.66
CA GLU A 213 8.50 17.65 30.96
C GLU A 213 8.57 16.59 29.86
N LYS A 214 7.97 15.41 30.05
CA LYS A 214 7.93 14.35 29.04
C LYS A 214 7.20 14.77 27.76
N GLY A 215 6.27 15.72 27.85
CA GLY A 215 5.55 16.25 26.68
C GLY A 215 4.61 15.27 25.98
N ASN A 216 4.35 14.10 26.59
CA ASN A 216 3.42 13.09 26.08
C ASN A 216 1.98 13.62 26.13
N THR A 217 1.12 13.13 25.23
CA THR A 217 -0.33 13.30 25.35
C THR A 217 -0.84 12.45 26.52
N VAL A 218 -1.39 13.10 27.54
CA VAL A 218 -1.88 12.43 28.76
C VAL A 218 -3.23 12.99 29.19
N VAL A 219 -4.03 12.19 29.90
CA VAL A 219 -5.27 12.62 30.55
C VAL A 219 -5.07 12.56 32.04
N VAL A 220 -5.37 13.64 32.76
CA VAL A 220 -5.22 13.70 34.21
C VAL A 220 -6.56 14.09 34.83
N ALA A 221 -7.03 13.30 35.80
CA ALA A 221 -8.24 13.58 36.56
C ALA A 221 -7.98 13.89 38.04
N LEU A 222 -8.71 14.86 38.57
CA LEU A 222 -8.82 15.15 40.00
C LEU A 222 -10.12 14.52 40.52
N PHE A 223 -10.00 13.73 41.58
CA PHE A 223 -11.14 13.18 42.32
C PHE A 223 -11.07 13.58 43.80
N GLU A 224 -12.22 13.56 44.49
CA GLU A 224 -12.25 13.71 45.95
C GLU A 224 -11.68 12.45 46.63
N GLU A 225 -12.13 11.29 46.17
CA GLU A 225 -11.67 9.97 46.58
C GLU A 225 -11.29 9.14 45.34
N LEU A 226 -10.31 8.25 45.50
CA LEU A 226 -9.80 7.41 44.41
C LEU A 226 -10.57 6.09 44.27
N GLU A 227 -11.83 6.10 44.68
CA GLU A 227 -12.76 4.97 44.59
C GLU A 227 -14.16 5.45 44.18
N GLY A 228 -14.99 4.52 43.70
CA GLY A 228 -16.36 4.78 43.29
C GLY A 228 -16.55 4.92 41.78
N ASN A 229 -17.81 5.14 41.39
CA ASN A 229 -18.26 4.97 40.01
C ASN A 229 -17.48 5.85 39.00
N ASN A 230 -17.22 7.12 39.33
CA ASN A 230 -16.50 8.02 38.41
C ASN A 230 -15.06 7.58 38.16
N VAL A 231 -14.41 6.98 39.16
CA VAL A 231 -13.05 6.44 39.04
C VAL A 231 -13.07 5.16 38.21
N GLU A 232 -14.07 4.30 38.40
CA GLU A 232 -14.26 3.08 37.60
C GLU A 232 -14.54 3.38 36.12
N GLU A 233 -15.39 4.37 35.84
CA GLU A 233 -15.69 4.83 34.47
C GLU A 233 -14.45 5.44 33.80
N PHE A 234 -13.68 6.26 34.53
CA PHE A 234 -12.41 6.82 34.04
C PHE A 234 -11.36 5.74 33.78
N THR A 235 -11.23 4.77 34.69
CA THR A 235 -10.36 3.60 34.54
C THR A 235 -10.79 2.74 33.35
N SER A 236 -12.09 2.60 33.13
CA SER A 236 -12.63 1.85 31.99
C SER A 236 -12.33 2.54 30.66
N ALA A 237 -12.40 3.88 30.61
CA ALA A 237 -11.98 4.64 29.43
C ALA A 237 -10.48 4.50 29.18
N ALA A 238 -9.68 4.57 30.24
CA ALA A 238 -8.23 4.40 30.16
C ALA A 238 -7.82 3.02 29.63
N ARG A 239 -8.53 1.94 30.01
CA ARG A 239 -8.29 0.59 29.47
C ARG A 239 -8.60 0.47 27.98
N GLN A 240 -9.48 1.31 27.45
CA GLN A 240 -9.88 1.30 26.05
C GLN A 240 -8.93 2.13 25.18
N GLU A 241 -8.28 3.14 25.76
CA GLU A 241 -7.32 4.01 25.08
C GLU A 241 -5.90 3.47 25.22
N ASP A 242 -5.41 2.90 24.13
CA ASP A 242 -4.13 2.24 24.06
C ASP A 242 -2.94 3.22 23.96
N ASP A 243 -3.19 4.42 23.43
CA ASP A 243 -2.13 5.34 22.99
C ASP A 243 -1.91 6.52 23.95
N VAL A 244 -2.83 6.75 24.87
CA VAL A 244 -2.83 7.90 25.79
C VAL A 244 -2.64 7.40 27.22
N LEU A 245 -1.78 8.07 28.00
CA LEU A 245 -1.58 7.72 29.41
C LEU A 245 -2.63 8.41 30.27
N PHE A 246 -3.20 7.69 31.23
CA PHE A 246 -4.16 8.23 32.17
C PHE A 246 -3.57 8.30 33.57
N TYR A 247 -3.79 9.44 34.22
CA TYR A 247 -3.37 9.73 35.56
C TYR A 247 -4.54 10.21 36.40
N HIS A 248 -4.46 9.98 37.71
CA HIS A 248 -5.42 10.53 38.65
C HIS A 248 -4.72 11.06 39.90
N THR A 249 -5.36 12.02 40.57
CA THR A 249 -4.87 12.56 41.84
C THR A 249 -6.03 12.97 42.72
N LYS A 250 -5.79 12.98 44.03
CA LYS A 250 -6.61 13.70 45.02
C LYS A 250 -5.86 14.90 45.63
N ASN A 251 -4.58 15.07 45.27
CA ASN A 251 -3.75 16.15 45.78
C ASN A 251 -4.05 17.45 45.02
N VAL A 252 -4.56 18.43 45.76
CA VAL A 252 -4.95 19.73 45.22
C VAL A 252 -3.76 20.50 44.64
N GLU A 253 -2.58 20.42 45.25
CA GLU A 253 -1.37 21.10 44.76
C GLU A 253 -0.90 20.51 43.42
N VAL A 254 -0.95 19.18 43.30
CA VAL A 254 -0.68 18.47 42.04
C VAL A 254 -1.69 18.87 40.96
N ALA A 255 -2.97 18.92 41.31
CA ALA A 255 -4.03 19.31 40.38
C ALA A 255 -3.90 20.76 39.90
N GLU A 256 -3.40 21.67 40.74
CA GLU A 256 -3.10 23.05 40.36
C GLU A 256 -1.90 23.13 39.42
N LEU A 257 -0.84 22.36 39.68
CA LEU A 257 0.34 22.27 38.82
C LEU A 257 0.02 21.69 37.43
N LEU A 258 -0.88 20.71 37.38
CA LEU A 258 -1.37 20.08 36.14
C LEU A 258 -2.57 20.82 35.54
N HIS A 259 -2.93 21.99 36.07
CA HIS A 259 -3.99 22.85 35.57
C HIS A 259 -5.39 22.21 35.47
N ILE A 260 -5.67 21.20 36.30
CA ILE A 260 -6.95 20.46 36.30
C ILE A 260 -8.10 21.33 36.82
N LYS A 261 -7.81 22.27 37.72
CA LYS A 261 -8.79 23.04 38.49
C LYS A 261 -9.46 24.21 37.74
N GLN A 262 -9.51 24.20 36.41
CA GLN A 262 -10.20 25.24 35.63
C GLN A 262 -11.72 25.14 35.84
N GLY A 263 -12.24 25.74 36.92
CA GLY A 263 -13.68 25.86 37.18
C GLY A 263 -14.21 25.24 38.48
N GLY A 264 -13.34 24.71 39.35
CA GLY A 264 -13.70 24.29 40.72
C GLY A 264 -14.65 23.10 40.85
N LYS A 265 -14.93 22.37 39.76
CA LYS A 265 -15.71 21.12 39.78
C LYS A 265 -14.82 19.95 40.18
N ILE A 266 -15.37 19.00 40.94
CA ILE A 266 -14.75 17.70 41.21
C ILE A 266 -15.85 16.63 41.01
N PRO A 267 -15.62 15.56 40.25
CA PRO A 267 -14.38 15.28 39.52
C PRO A 267 -14.15 16.24 38.34
N ALA A 268 -12.89 16.45 38.00
CA ALA A 268 -12.47 17.24 36.84
C ALA A 268 -11.33 16.53 36.11
N ALA A 269 -11.28 16.65 34.79
CA ALA A 269 -10.20 16.07 33.99
C ALA A 269 -9.70 17.06 32.95
N VAL A 270 -8.43 16.91 32.58
CA VAL A 270 -7.79 17.66 31.49
C VAL A 270 -7.00 16.70 30.62
N LEU A 271 -6.93 17.00 29.32
CA LEU A 271 -5.95 16.43 28.42
C LEU A 271 -4.79 17.42 28.28
N LEU A 272 -3.58 16.94 28.52
CA LEU A 272 -2.33 17.69 28.40
C LEU A 272 -1.57 17.18 27.17
N LYS A 273 -1.05 18.09 26.34
CA LYS A 273 -0.24 17.75 25.15
C LYS A 273 0.80 18.82 24.86
N SER A 274 1.83 18.48 24.07
CA SER A 274 2.91 19.40 23.68
C SER A 274 2.52 20.41 22.57
N ALA A 275 1.34 20.26 21.96
CA ALA A 275 0.83 21.09 20.86
C ALA A 275 0.33 22.49 21.31
N ALA A 276 -0.08 23.35 20.36
CA ALA A 276 -0.56 24.71 20.64
C ALA A 276 -1.74 24.76 21.64
N GLU A 277 -2.65 23.78 21.59
CA GLU A 277 -3.71 23.54 22.58
C GLU A 277 -3.18 22.69 23.75
N LYS A 278 -2.22 23.22 24.51
CA LYS A 278 -1.49 22.44 25.53
C LYS A 278 -2.37 21.77 26.59
N ILE A 279 -3.53 22.36 26.87
CA ILE A 279 -4.43 21.96 27.94
C ILE A 279 -5.85 22.07 27.41
N VAL A 280 -6.58 20.95 27.43
CA VAL A 280 -8.00 20.89 27.08
C VAL A 280 -8.77 20.40 28.29
N ALA A 281 -9.69 21.21 28.81
CA ALA A 281 -10.53 20.81 29.93
C ALA A 281 -11.67 19.89 29.47
N PHE A 282 -11.95 18.85 30.25
CA PHE A 282 -13.12 17.99 30.06
C PHE A 282 -14.34 18.63 30.73
N ASP A 283 -15.39 18.86 29.94
CA ASP A 283 -16.65 19.48 30.38
C ASP A 283 -17.87 18.54 30.32
N GLY A 284 -17.66 17.29 29.90
CA GLY A 284 -18.67 16.24 29.83
C GLY A 284 -18.97 15.56 31.17
N ASP A 285 -19.87 14.58 31.13
CA ASP A 285 -20.14 13.68 32.24
C ASP A 285 -19.04 12.63 32.41
N PHE A 286 -18.74 12.23 33.64
CA PHE A 286 -17.72 11.20 33.96
C PHE A 286 -18.23 9.78 33.67
N SER A 287 -18.59 9.54 32.41
CA SER A 287 -18.86 8.20 31.86
C SER A 287 -17.74 7.78 30.92
N ARG A 288 -17.52 6.46 30.80
CA ARG A 288 -16.53 5.88 29.89
C ARG A 288 -16.67 6.44 28.47
N ALA A 289 -17.90 6.50 27.97
CA ALA A 289 -18.18 6.94 26.60
C ALA A 289 -17.77 8.41 26.37
N SER A 290 -18.19 9.32 27.26
CA SER A 290 -17.89 10.74 27.15
C SER A 290 -16.38 11.01 27.29
N ILE A 291 -15.69 10.29 28.17
CA ILE A 291 -14.24 10.40 28.33
C ILE A 291 -13.51 9.88 27.09
N SER A 292 -13.87 8.70 26.57
CA SER A 292 -13.27 8.17 25.33
C SER A 292 -13.51 9.09 24.13
N GLU A 293 -14.71 9.65 23.96
CA GLU A 293 -15.00 10.60 22.89
C GLU A 293 -14.16 11.88 23.04
N PHE A 294 -14.03 12.40 24.26
CA PHE A 294 -13.18 13.55 24.56
C PHE A 294 -11.72 13.29 24.22
N VAL A 295 -11.17 12.13 24.59
CA VAL A 295 -9.79 11.75 24.28
C VAL A 295 -9.60 11.61 22.78
N LEU A 296 -10.49 10.88 22.10
CA LEU A 296 -10.44 10.71 20.65
C LEU A 296 -10.47 12.05 19.90
N ALA A 297 -11.28 13.01 20.36
CA ALA A 297 -11.42 14.32 19.76
C ALA A 297 -10.20 15.24 19.97
N ASN A 298 -9.38 14.99 20.99
CA ASN A 298 -8.35 15.93 21.43
C ASN A 298 -6.92 15.36 21.51
N LYS A 299 -6.74 14.03 21.38
CA LYS A 299 -5.44 13.36 21.50
C LYS A 299 -4.44 13.75 20.41
N LEU A 300 -4.94 14.01 19.20
CA LEU A 300 -4.12 14.52 18.11
C LEU A 300 -4.06 16.06 18.14
N PRO A 301 -2.99 16.66 17.59
CA PRO A 301 -2.99 18.07 17.21
C PRO A 301 -4.19 18.41 16.32
N LEU A 302 -4.61 19.68 16.35
CA LEU A 302 -5.70 20.15 15.48
C LEU A 302 -5.37 19.96 13.99
N VAL A 303 -4.10 20.18 13.63
CA VAL A 303 -3.50 19.80 12.35
C VAL A 303 -2.21 19.05 12.66
N SER A 304 -2.15 17.77 12.31
CA SER A 304 -0.96 16.94 12.48
C SER A 304 0.03 17.21 11.33
N ILE A 305 1.27 17.55 11.65
CA ILE A 305 2.33 17.66 10.66
C ILE A 305 2.83 16.25 10.37
N PHE A 306 2.83 15.84 9.10
CA PHE A 306 3.30 14.52 8.69
C PHE A 306 4.81 14.41 8.79
N SER A 307 5.27 13.45 9.59
CA SER A 307 6.68 13.09 9.77
C SER A 307 6.78 11.59 10.05
N ARG A 308 8.00 11.05 10.15
CA ARG A 308 8.18 9.66 10.57
C ARG A 308 7.58 9.39 11.96
N ASP A 309 7.67 10.36 12.86
CA ASP A 309 7.21 10.22 14.25
C ASP A 309 5.68 10.27 14.35
N THR A 310 5.02 11.12 13.55
CA THR A 310 3.56 11.30 13.60
C THR A 310 2.81 10.34 12.68
N ALA A 311 3.48 9.67 11.73
CA ALA A 311 2.85 8.76 10.78
C ALA A 311 2.08 7.63 11.49
N THR A 312 2.70 7.00 12.50
CA THR A 312 2.06 5.94 13.29
C THR A 312 0.77 6.43 13.96
N GLU A 313 0.82 7.59 14.62
CA GLU A 313 -0.35 8.17 15.29
C GLU A 313 -1.48 8.51 14.32
N ILE A 314 -1.15 8.94 13.09
CA ILE A 314 -2.13 9.28 12.05
C ILE A 314 -2.79 8.02 11.47
N PHE A 315 -2.00 7.00 11.10
CA PHE A 315 -2.51 5.82 10.39
C PHE A 315 -3.13 4.77 11.31
N GLU A 316 -2.64 4.64 12.54
CA GLU A 316 -3.18 3.71 13.53
C GLU A 316 -4.38 4.29 14.29
N SER A 317 -4.68 5.57 14.08
CA SER A 317 -5.89 6.19 14.60
C SER A 317 -7.15 5.41 14.20
N SER A 318 -8.10 5.37 15.13
CA SER A 318 -9.44 4.85 14.87
C SER A 318 -10.23 5.77 13.92
N ILE A 319 -9.81 7.03 13.75
CA ILE A 319 -10.39 7.96 12.77
C ILE A 319 -9.78 7.66 11.39
N LYS A 320 -10.58 7.05 10.52
CA LYS A 320 -10.13 6.64 9.16
C LYS A 320 -10.24 7.73 8.10
N ASN A 321 -11.00 8.79 8.38
CA ASN A 321 -11.18 9.92 7.47
C ASN A 321 -10.08 10.95 7.70
N GLN A 322 -9.40 11.34 6.63
CA GLN A 322 -8.33 12.32 6.66
C GLN A 322 -8.57 13.42 5.63
N ILE A 323 -8.16 14.65 5.94
CA ILE A 323 -8.00 15.74 4.99
C ILE A 323 -6.56 16.20 5.06
N ILE A 324 -5.87 16.16 3.92
CA ILE A 324 -4.43 16.34 3.82
C ILE A 324 -4.15 17.58 2.98
N LEU A 325 -3.42 18.54 3.55
CA LEU A 325 -2.88 19.70 2.86
C LEU A 325 -1.45 19.40 2.39
N PHE A 326 -1.25 19.42 1.09
CA PHE A 326 0.06 19.35 0.43
C PHE A 326 0.50 20.76 0.03
N ALA A 327 1.58 21.24 0.61
CA ALA A 327 2.18 22.52 0.24
C ALA A 327 3.64 22.57 0.72
N SER A 328 4.43 23.46 0.13
CA SER A 328 5.71 23.84 0.75
C SER A 328 5.48 24.61 2.05
N SER A 329 6.49 24.66 2.92
CA SER A 329 6.45 25.48 4.13
C SER A 329 6.09 26.95 3.84
N GLU A 330 6.62 27.52 2.76
CA GLU A 330 6.32 28.87 2.31
C GLU A 330 4.88 29.04 1.81
N ASP A 331 4.44 28.18 0.90
CA ASP A 331 3.12 28.29 0.26
C ASP A 331 1.99 27.98 1.24
N SER A 332 2.25 27.09 2.21
CA SER A 332 1.29 26.73 3.25
C SER A 332 0.83 27.93 4.06
N LYS A 333 1.65 28.97 4.24
CA LYS A 333 1.33 30.16 5.06
C LYS A 333 0.05 30.87 4.63
N SER A 334 -0.29 30.81 3.34
CA SER A 334 -1.49 31.43 2.78
C SER A 334 -2.78 30.67 3.10
N VAL A 335 -2.70 29.34 3.27
CA VAL A 335 -3.86 28.45 3.41
C VAL A 335 -3.99 27.84 4.80
N PHE A 336 -2.87 27.64 5.49
CA PHE A 336 -2.81 26.96 6.78
C PHE A 336 -3.73 27.58 7.84
N PRO A 337 -3.86 28.92 8.00
CA PRO A 337 -4.80 29.49 8.94
C PRO A 337 -6.26 29.13 8.65
N ALA A 338 -6.64 29.10 7.36
CA ALA A 338 -7.98 28.70 6.96
C ALA A 338 -8.21 27.20 7.17
N PHE A 339 -7.18 26.40 6.91
CA PHE A 339 -7.16 24.95 7.14
C PHE A 339 -7.34 24.60 8.61
N GLU A 340 -6.58 25.25 9.49
CA GLU A 340 -6.65 25.09 10.94
C GLU A 340 -8.02 25.53 11.48
N GLU A 341 -8.56 26.65 11.01
CA GLU A 341 -9.89 27.14 11.42
C GLU A 341 -11.01 26.18 11.00
N ALA A 342 -10.90 25.57 9.81
CA ALA A 342 -11.84 24.54 9.37
C ALA A 342 -11.73 23.25 10.21
N ALA A 343 -10.52 22.83 10.57
CA ALA A 343 -10.26 21.61 11.34
C ALA A 343 -11.02 21.58 12.69
N LYS A 344 -11.24 22.75 13.32
CA LYS A 344 -11.94 22.87 14.62
C LYS A 344 -13.33 22.24 14.63
N PHE A 345 -14.00 22.19 13.48
CA PHE A 345 -15.38 21.70 13.33
C PHE A 345 -15.47 20.18 13.16
N PHE A 346 -14.33 19.51 12.94
CA PHE A 346 -14.26 18.09 12.61
C PHE A 346 -13.40 17.28 13.59
N LYS A 347 -13.07 17.83 14.75
CA LYS A 347 -12.41 17.10 15.85
C LYS A 347 -13.12 15.77 16.12
N GLY A 348 -12.35 14.69 16.24
CA GLY A 348 -12.87 13.34 16.46
C GLY A 348 -13.53 12.67 15.25
N LYS A 349 -13.68 13.37 14.12
CA LYS A 349 -14.36 12.87 12.91
C LYS A 349 -13.45 12.77 11.69
N ILE A 350 -12.53 13.73 11.55
CA ILE A 350 -11.55 13.80 10.46
C ILE A 350 -10.20 14.22 11.04
N ILE A 351 -9.13 13.54 10.66
CA ILE A 351 -7.76 13.96 10.96
C ILE A 351 -7.33 14.96 9.90
N PHE A 352 -6.93 16.16 10.31
CA PHE A 352 -6.33 17.14 9.43
C PHE A 352 -4.82 16.97 9.45
N VAL A 353 -4.22 16.78 8.28
CA VAL A 353 -2.80 16.50 8.12
C VAL A 353 -2.17 17.55 7.22
N TYR A 354 -0.98 18.03 7.58
CA TYR A 354 -0.15 18.85 6.71
C TYR A 354 1.08 18.07 6.28
N VAL A 355 1.33 18.00 4.97
CA VAL A 355 2.50 17.36 4.36
C VAL A 355 3.32 18.45 3.67
N ASP A 356 4.56 18.63 4.13
CA ASP A 356 5.52 19.50 3.46
C ASP A 356 5.99 18.85 2.16
N SER A 357 5.58 19.40 1.03
CA SER A 357 5.88 18.84 -0.29
C SER A 357 7.36 18.93 -0.68
N HIS A 358 8.15 19.78 -0.02
CA HIS A 358 9.59 19.89 -0.26
C HIS A 358 10.43 18.95 0.61
N ASN A 359 9.83 18.29 1.58
CA ASN A 359 10.54 17.29 2.37
C ASN A 359 10.85 16.05 1.50
N GLU A 360 12.13 15.81 1.22
CA GLU A 360 12.54 14.71 0.33
C GLU A 360 12.37 13.32 0.95
N GLU A 361 12.47 13.21 2.27
CA GLU A 361 12.44 11.92 2.95
C GLU A 361 11.01 11.37 3.12
N VAL A 362 10.05 12.25 3.41
CA VAL A 362 8.66 11.85 3.70
C VAL A 362 7.62 12.59 2.88
N GLY A 363 7.89 13.81 2.41
CA GLY A 363 6.93 14.62 1.67
C GLY A 363 6.73 14.13 0.24
N LYS A 364 7.81 14.07 -0.54
CA LYS A 364 7.79 13.66 -1.96
C LYS A 364 7.14 12.27 -2.16
N PRO A 365 7.49 11.21 -1.40
CA PRO A 365 6.87 9.90 -1.57
C PRO A 365 5.34 9.93 -1.36
N ILE A 366 4.86 10.73 -0.41
CA ILE A 366 3.42 10.85 -0.14
C ILE A 366 2.73 11.63 -1.26
N VAL A 367 3.33 12.73 -1.75
CA VAL A 367 2.80 13.46 -2.92
C VAL A 367 2.67 12.53 -4.13
N GLU A 368 3.68 11.70 -4.39
CA GLU A 368 3.68 10.71 -5.48
C GLU A 368 2.60 9.62 -5.30
N PHE A 369 2.43 9.11 -4.07
CA PHE A 369 1.38 8.15 -3.73
C PHE A 369 -0.03 8.72 -3.98
N PHE A 370 -0.26 9.98 -3.58
CA PHE A 370 -1.52 10.67 -3.82
C PHE A 370 -1.68 11.12 -5.27
N GLY A 371 -0.60 11.25 -6.02
CA GLY A 371 -0.63 11.59 -7.44
C GLY A 371 -1.11 13.01 -7.70
N VAL A 372 -0.79 13.92 -6.79
CA VAL A 372 -1.20 15.33 -6.87
C VAL A 372 -0.05 16.21 -7.29
N THR A 373 -0.37 17.28 -8.01
CA THR A 373 0.57 18.36 -8.33
C THR A 373 0.53 19.40 -7.23
N VAL A 374 1.70 19.86 -6.79
CA VAL A 374 1.90 20.76 -5.64
C VAL A 374 2.53 22.10 -6.04
N GLU A 375 2.31 22.54 -7.27
CA GLU A 375 2.67 23.89 -7.73
C GLU A 375 1.96 25.00 -6.94
N LYS A 376 0.84 24.66 -6.30
CA LYS A 376 0.09 25.46 -5.35
C LYS A 376 -0.37 24.57 -4.19
N PRO A 377 -0.79 25.14 -3.04
CA PRO A 377 -1.38 24.36 -1.96
C PRO A 377 -2.56 23.52 -2.45
N THR A 378 -2.51 22.22 -2.22
CA THR A 378 -3.47 21.24 -2.70
C THR A 378 -4.08 20.49 -1.51
N ILE A 379 -5.41 20.39 -1.46
CA ILE A 379 -6.12 19.68 -0.38
C ILE A 379 -6.78 18.42 -0.93
N VAL A 380 -6.53 17.30 -0.28
CA VAL A 380 -7.08 15.98 -0.61
C VAL A 380 -7.85 15.42 0.58
N ALA A 381 -9.06 14.91 0.37
CA ALA A 381 -9.70 14.03 1.34
C ALA A 381 -9.36 12.57 1.03
N PHE A 382 -9.09 11.81 2.07
CA PHE A 382 -8.61 10.44 2.00
C PHE A 382 -9.31 9.57 3.03
N MET A 383 -9.85 8.43 2.61
CA MET A 383 -10.39 7.42 3.51
C MET A 383 -9.44 6.24 3.58
N VAL A 384 -8.90 5.97 4.76
CA VAL A 384 -8.12 4.77 5.05
C VAL A 384 -9.07 3.57 5.05
N SER A 385 -8.95 2.68 4.07
CA SER A 385 -9.73 1.44 3.95
C SER A 385 -8.82 0.31 3.48
N GLU A 386 -9.07 -0.91 3.99
CA GLU A 386 -8.31 -2.12 3.65
C GLU A 386 -8.59 -2.61 2.21
N GLU A 387 -9.78 -2.33 1.66
CA GLU A 387 -10.14 -2.83 0.33
C GLU A 387 -9.70 -1.89 -0.80
N ARG A 388 -10.08 -0.60 -0.74
CA ARG A 388 -9.64 0.44 -1.69
C ARG A 388 -9.61 1.82 -1.04
N PRO A 389 -8.44 2.44 -0.87
CA PRO A 389 -8.39 3.84 -0.45
C PRO A 389 -9.08 4.74 -1.47
N THR A 390 -9.94 5.64 -1.00
CA THR A 390 -10.63 6.61 -1.86
C THR A 390 -10.05 8.00 -1.64
N LYS A 391 -9.76 8.69 -2.75
CA LYS A 391 -9.15 10.02 -2.79
C LYS A 391 -10.15 11.01 -3.39
N PHE A 392 -10.19 12.23 -2.88
CA PHE A 392 -11.03 13.32 -3.41
C PHE A 392 -10.21 14.60 -3.40
N LEU A 393 -10.29 15.39 -4.46
CA LEU A 393 -9.51 16.62 -4.62
C LEU A 393 -10.39 17.84 -4.41
N LEU A 394 -9.92 18.81 -3.63
CA LEU A 394 -10.53 20.14 -3.58
C LEU A 394 -10.03 20.97 -4.77
N GLU A 395 -10.89 21.20 -5.75
CA GLU A 395 -10.54 21.97 -6.96
C GLU A 395 -10.65 23.49 -6.78
N GLU A 396 -11.46 23.92 -5.81
CA GLU A 396 -11.71 25.34 -5.50
C GLU A 396 -10.61 25.95 -4.63
N GLU A 397 -10.56 27.28 -4.55
CA GLU A 397 -9.63 27.98 -3.67
C GLU A 397 -9.92 27.65 -2.19
N PRO A 398 -8.89 27.28 -1.40
CA PRO A 398 -9.09 26.70 -0.07
C PRO A 398 -9.36 27.77 0.99
N THR A 399 -10.58 28.34 0.99
CA THR A 399 -11.08 29.18 2.08
C THR A 399 -11.65 28.32 3.23
N VAL A 400 -11.88 28.93 4.39
CA VAL A 400 -12.47 28.24 5.56
C VAL A 400 -13.81 27.59 5.20
N GLU A 401 -14.68 28.31 4.49
CA GLU A 401 -16.00 27.84 4.06
C GLU A 401 -15.87 26.69 3.08
N LYS A 402 -14.95 26.78 2.10
CA LYS A 402 -14.74 25.75 1.09
C LYS A 402 -14.16 24.47 1.65
N ILE A 403 -13.22 24.57 2.57
CA ILE A 403 -12.67 23.40 3.27
C ILE A 403 -13.76 22.72 4.12
N LYS A 404 -14.64 23.49 4.77
CA LYS A 404 -15.80 22.94 5.51
C LYS A 404 -16.81 22.27 4.61
N GLU A 405 -17.21 22.91 3.51
CA GLU A 405 -18.13 22.34 2.51
C GLU A 405 -17.58 21.03 1.96
N PHE A 406 -16.29 21.01 1.61
CA PHE A 406 -15.58 19.84 1.13
C PHE A 406 -15.56 18.71 2.17
N ALA A 407 -15.19 19.01 3.42
CA ALA A 407 -15.17 18.04 4.52
C ALA A 407 -16.56 17.45 4.82
N VAL A 408 -17.61 18.27 4.80
CA VAL A 408 -19.01 17.81 4.94
C VAL A 408 -19.42 16.94 3.75
N GLY A 409 -19.04 17.33 2.52
CA GLY A 409 -19.26 16.55 1.32
C GLY A 409 -18.59 15.18 1.40
N PHE A 410 -17.37 15.13 1.92
CA PHE A 410 -16.58 13.92 2.09
C PHE A 410 -17.25 12.96 3.08
N LEU A 411 -17.58 13.42 4.29
CA LEU A 411 -18.24 12.60 5.31
C LEU A 411 -19.59 12.04 4.86
N ASN A 412 -20.30 12.77 4.00
CA ASN A 412 -21.62 12.38 3.50
C ASN A 412 -21.57 11.60 2.18
N GLY A 413 -20.38 11.29 1.65
CA GLY A 413 -20.21 10.53 0.40
C GLY A 413 -20.71 11.26 -0.85
N ARG A 414 -20.68 12.60 -0.87
CA ARG A 414 -21.19 13.43 -1.99
C ARG A 414 -20.11 13.88 -2.98
N LEU A 415 -18.84 13.69 -2.64
CA LEU A 415 -17.74 14.14 -3.49
C LEU A 415 -17.51 13.18 -4.66
N LYS A 416 -17.02 13.74 -5.77
CA LYS A 416 -16.54 12.95 -6.92
C LYS A 416 -15.14 12.43 -6.61
N GLN A 417 -14.96 11.11 -6.71
CA GLN A 417 -13.65 10.49 -6.50
C GLN A 417 -12.62 11.06 -7.50
N PHE A 418 -11.44 11.37 -6.97
CA PHE A 418 -10.25 11.73 -7.71
C PHE A 418 -9.48 10.46 -8.08
N TYR A 419 -9.04 10.38 -9.33
CA TYR A 419 -8.19 9.31 -9.83
C TYR A 419 -6.87 9.93 -10.31
N LYS A 420 -5.76 9.35 -9.87
CA LYS A 420 -4.42 9.74 -10.31
C LYS A 420 -4.30 9.59 -11.83
N SER A 421 -3.66 10.56 -12.48
CA SER A 421 -3.33 10.46 -13.91
C SER A 421 -2.14 11.32 -14.26
N GLU A 422 -1.25 10.75 -15.07
CA GLU A 422 -0.22 11.51 -15.78
C GLU A 422 -0.86 12.48 -16.81
N PRO A 423 -0.09 13.46 -17.30
CA PRO A 423 -0.48 14.28 -18.45
C PRO A 423 -0.74 13.40 -19.69
N VAL A 424 -1.70 13.81 -20.51
CA VAL A 424 -1.93 13.14 -21.80
C VAL A 424 -0.68 13.34 -22.68
N PRO A 425 -0.07 12.27 -23.23
CA PRO A 425 1.11 12.40 -24.08
C PRO A 425 0.85 13.30 -25.29
N GLU A 426 1.79 14.19 -25.62
CA GLU A 426 1.67 15.07 -26.80
C GLU A 426 1.60 14.28 -28.12
N LYS A 427 2.23 13.10 -28.16
CA LYS A 427 2.21 12.17 -29.28
C LYS A 427 1.84 10.79 -28.80
N ASN A 428 0.89 10.16 -29.50
CA ASN A 428 0.39 8.82 -29.21
C ASN A 428 0.12 8.04 -30.50
N ASP A 429 1.03 8.15 -31.47
CA ASP A 429 0.95 7.58 -32.81
C ASP A 429 1.54 6.17 -32.92
N GLY A 430 2.17 5.66 -31.86
CA GLY A 430 2.72 4.31 -31.79
C GLY A 430 1.68 3.19 -31.98
N ASP A 431 2.19 1.98 -32.26
CA ASP A 431 1.40 0.76 -32.47
C ASP A 431 0.71 0.26 -31.20
N VAL A 432 1.33 0.55 -30.05
CA VAL A 432 0.74 0.36 -28.73
C VAL A 432 0.42 1.75 -28.20
N LYS A 433 -0.86 2.04 -28.00
CA LYS A 433 -1.34 3.33 -27.50
C LYS A 433 -1.03 3.50 -26.03
N ILE A 434 -0.50 4.65 -25.66
CA ILE A 434 -0.26 5.03 -24.26
C ILE A 434 -1.57 5.57 -23.69
N VAL A 435 -2.03 4.95 -22.61
CA VAL A 435 -3.21 5.34 -21.86
C VAL A 435 -2.76 5.90 -20.52
N VAL A 436 -3.36 7.02 -20.15
CA VAL A 436 -3.29 7.65 -18.84
C VAL A 436 -4.71 7.81 -18.31
N GLY A 437 -4.91 8.06 -17.01
CA GLY A 437 -6.25 8.17 -16.44
C GLY A 437 -7.15 9.21 -17.16
N LYS A 438 -6.57 10.33 -17.64
CA LYS A 438 -7.26 11.42 -18.34
C LYS A 438 -7.76 11.09 -19.76
N ASN A 439 -7.13 10.14 -20.46
CA ASN A 439 -7.54 9.74 -21.81
C ASN A 439 -8.09 8.30 -21.86
N PHE A 440 -8.25 7.65 -20.70
CA PHE A 440 -8.75 6.29 -20.60
C PHE A 440 -10.12 6.14 -21.27
N ASP A 441 -11.06 7.04 -20.96
CA ASP A 441 -12.41 7.00 -21.52
C ASP A 441 -12.41 7.17 -23.04
N GLU A 442 -11.55 8.05 -23.56
CA GLU A 442 -11.43 8.31 -25.00
C GLU A 442 -10.86 7.11 -25.76
N ILE A 443 -9.84 6.45 -25.22
CA ILE A 443 -9.13 5.37 -25.92
C ILE A 443 -9.77 4.01 -25.64
N VAL A 444 -9.96 3.67 -24.37
CA VAL A 444 -10.34 2.31 -23.94
C VAL A 444 -11.84 2.10 -24.04
N LEU A 445 -12.62 3.15 -23.75
CA LEU A 445 -14.09 3.09 -23.75
C LEU A 445 -14.74 3.56 -25.04
N ASP A 446 -13.96 3.75 -26.12
CA ASP A 446 -14.51 3.98 -27.46
C ASP A 446 -15.36 2.77 -27.88
N GLU A 447 -16.68 2.96 -27.92
CA GLU A 447 -17.66 1.95 -28.30
C GLU A 447 -17.46 1.41 -29.73
N SER A 448 -16.70 2.12 -30.58
CA SER A 448 -16.40 1.70 -31.95
C SER A 448 -15.17 0.78 -32.08
N LYS A 449 -14.44 0.54 -30.98
CA LYS A 449 -13.18 -0.20 -30.97
C LYS A 449 -13.20 -1.35 -29.99
N ASP A 450 -12.65 -2.48 -30.39
CA ASP A 450 -12.16 -3.49 -29.47
C ASP A 450 -10.82 -3.00 -28.88
N VAL A 451 -10.61 -3.13 -27.56
CA VAL A 451 -9.38 -2.63 -26.92
C VAL A 451 -8.79 -3.71 -26.03
N LEU A 452 -7.54 -4.06 -26.29
CA LEU A 452 -6.70 -4.84 -25.38
C LEU A 452 -5.79 -3.87 -24.63
N LEU A 453 -5.91 -3.83 -23.31
CA LEU A 453 -5.17 -2.96 -22.43
C LEU A 453 -4.23 -3.78 -21.53
N GLU A 454 -2.94 -3.43 -21.55
CA GLU A 454 -1.97 -3.83 -20.54
C GLU A 454 -1.90 -2.78 -19.43
N ILE A 455 -2.08 -3.20 -18.19
CA ILE A 455 -1.75 -2.41 -17.00
C ILE A 455 -0.43 -2.93 -16.45
N TYR A 456 0.61 -2.09 -16.47
CA TYR A 456 1.98 -2.47 -16.09
C TYR A 456 2.54 -1.62 -14.95
N ALA A 457 3.69 -2.04 -14.42
CA ALA A 457 4.52 -1.26 -13.50
C ALA A 457 5.98 -1.22 -14.01
N PRO A 458 6.67 -0.06 -14.02
CA PRO A 458 8.01 0.06 -14.62
C PRO A 458 9.08 -0.85 -13.99
N TRP A 459 8.96 -1.11 -12.69
CA TRP A 459 9.89 -1.94 -11.91
C TRP A 459 9.57 -3.44 -11.96
N CYS A 460 8.47 -3.84 -12.60
CA CYS A 460 8.04 -5.24 -12.63
C CYS A 460 8.76 -6.01 -13.76
N GLY A 461 9.62 -6.97 -13.39
CA GLY A 461 10.34 -7.81 -14.36
C GLY A 461 9.43 -8.59 -15.31
N HIS A 462 8.24 -9.02 -14.85
CA HIS A 462 7.25 -9.67 -15.71
C HIS A 462 6.65 -8.74 -16.77
N CYS A 463 6.49 -7.44 -16.47
CA CYS A 463 6.04 -6.44 -17.44
C CYS A 463 7.14 -6.19 -18.48
N GLN A 464 8.39 -6.05 -18.02
CA GLN A 464 9.55 -5.86 -18.89
C GLN A 464 9.74 -7.02 -19.87
N ALA A 465 9.51 -8.26 -19.41
CA ALA A 465 9.54 -9.45 -20.27
C ALA A 465 8.38 -9.49 -21.30
N LEU A 466 7.21 -8.94 -20.96
CA LEU A 466 6.04 -8.88 -21.84
C LEU A 466 6.16 -7.77 -22.90
N GLU A 467 6.79 -6.65 -22.57
CA GLU A 467 6.90 -5.46 -23.43
C GLU A 467 7.34 -5.76 -24.89
N PRO A 468 8.43 -6.51 -25.18
CA PRO A 468 8.81 -6.78 -26.57
C PRO A 468 7.76 -7.60 -27.33
N ILE A 469 7.06 -8.50 -26.64
CA ILE A 469 6.00 -9.35 -27.21
C ILE A 469 4.77 -8.51 -27.50
N TYR A 470 4.38 -7.63 -26.57
CA TYR A 470 3.23 -6.76 -26.69
C TYR A 470 3.42 -5.70 -27.78
N ASN A 471 4.63 -5.14 -27.90
CA ASN A 471 5.00 -4.25 -29.00
C ASN A 471 4.98 -4.98 -30.36
N LYS A 472 5.46 -6.23 -30.43
CA LYS A 472 5.36 -7.05 -31.66
C LYS A 472 3.90 -7.28 -32.05
N LEU A 473 3.03 -7.59 -31.08
CA LEU A 473 1.58 -7.74 -31.30
C LEU A 473 0.97 -6.46 -31.88
N GLY A 474 1.23 -5.30 -31.28
CA GLY A 474 0.77 -4.01 -31.81
C GLY A 474 1.21 -3.78 -33.25
N LYS A 475 2.48 -4.09 -33.57
CA LYS A 475 3.01 -3.94 -34.93
C LYS A 475 2.30 -4.85 -35.94
N VAL A 476 2.04 -6.10 -35.59
CA VAL A 476 1.29 -7.04 -36.46
C VAL A 476 -0.13 -6.53 -36.72
N LEU A 477 -0.75 -5.90 -35.72
CA LEU A 477 -2.15 -5.47 -35.78
C LEU A 477 -2.34 -4.00 -36.20
N ARG A 478 -1.27 -3.26 -36.54
CA ARG A 478 -1.29 -1.83 -36.90
C ARG A 478 -2.35 -1.46 -37.96
N GLY A 479 -2.66 -2.38 -38.89
CA GLY A 479 -3.65 -2.16 -39.95
C GLY A 479 -5.11 -2.42 -39.58
N VAL A 480 -5.37 -2.97 -38.38
CA VAL A 480 -6.71 -3.35 -37.94
C VAL A 480 -7.40 -2.16 -37.30
N GLY A 481 -8.12 -1.39 -38.10
CA GLY A 481 -8.76 -0.14 -37.64
C GLY A 481 -9.83 -0.32 -36.56
N SER A 482 -10.38 -1.53 -36.36
CA SER A 482 -11.38 -1.82 -35.32
C SER A 482 -10.77 -2.21 -33.97
N LEU A 483 -9.45 -2.41 -33.89
CA LEU A 483 -8.77 -2.92 -32.71
C LEU A 483 -7.68 -1.96 -32.24
N VAL A 484 -7.59 -1.73 -30.93
CA VAL A 484 -6.55 -0.94 -30.30
C VAL A 484 -5.77 -1.82 -29.33
N ILE A 485 -4.45 -1.84 -29.48
CA ILE A 485 -3.52 -2.39 -28.50
C ILE A 485 -3.00 -1.22 -27.68
N ALA A 486 -3.12 -1.29 -26.36
CA ALA A 486 -2.86 -0.16 -25.48
C ALA A 486 -2.14 -0.57 -24.19
N LYS A 487 -1.39 0.34 -23.58
CA LYS A 487 -0.75 0.14 -22.28
C LYS A 487 -0.93 1.34 -21.36
N MET A 488 -1.04 1.08 -20.06
CA MET A 488 -1.18 2.07 -18.99
C MET A 488 -0.24 1.71 -17.83
N ASP A 489 0.53 2.67 -17.35
CA ASP A 489 1.28 2.52 -16.10
C ASP A 489 0.31 2.63 -14.91
N GLY A 490 0.02 1.51 -14.25
CA GLY A 490 -0.91 1.46 -13.11
C GLY A 490 -0.32 2.02 -11.82
N THR A 491 0.98 2.30 -11.76
CA THR A 491 1.62 2.94 -10.59
C THR A 491 1.42 4.46 -10.60
N THR A 492 1.23 5.03 -11.79
CA THR A 492 1.07 6.47 -12.00
C THR A 492 -0.30 6.87 -12.54
N ASN A 493 -1.20 5.91 -12.81
CA ASN A 493 -2.54 6.16 -13.32
C ASN A 493 -3.59 5.25 -12.66
N GLU A 494 -4.74 5.81 -12.34
CA GLU A 494 -5.89 5.12 -11.76
C GLU A 494 -7.13 5.33 -12.65
N HIS A 495 -7.98 4.30 -12.75
CA HIS A 495 -9.29 4.43 -13.38
C HIS A 495 -10.24 3.37 -12.80
N PRO A 496 -11.53 3.67 -12.52
CA PRO A 496 -12.45 2.71 -11.89
C PRO A 496 -12.68 1.45 -12.73
N ARG A 497 -12.42 1.52 -14.03
CA ARG A 497 -12.55 0.40 -14.98
C ARG A 497 -11.24 -0.33 -15.26
N ALA A 498 -10.12 0.16 -14.73
CA ALA A 498 -8.81 -0.44 -14.86
C ALA A 498 -8.50 -1.30 -13.61
N LYS A 499 -9.24 -2.39 -13.43
CA LYS A 499 -9.10 -3.26 -12.25
C LYS A 499 -7.86 -4.14 -12.41
N SER A 500 -6.82 -3.88 -11.60
CA SER A 500 -5.59 -4.69 -11.56
C SER A 500 -5.35 -5.24 -10.15
N ASP A 501 -5.20 -6.55 -10.04
CA ASP A 501 -4.83 -7.24 -8.80
C ASP A 501 -3.31 -7.51 -8.71
N GLY A 502 -2.55 -7.06 -9.73
CA GLY A 502 -1.10 -7.20 -9.83
C GLY A 502 -0.59 -6.74 -11.19
N TYR A 503 0.72 -6.88 -11.42
CA TYR A 503 1.37 -6.45 -12.67
C TYR A 503 2.13 -7.60 -13.35
N PRO A 504 2.04 -7.75 -14.69
CA PRO A 504 1.09 -7.07 -15.57
C PRO A 504 -0.33 -7.66 -15.42
N THR A 505 -1.35 -6.80 -15.55
CA THR A 505 -2.75 -7.22 -15.73
C THR A 505 -3.19 -6.91 -17.16
N LEU A 506 -3.82 -7.87 -17.85
CA LEU A 506 -4.33 -7.68 -19.20
C LEU A 506 -5.85 -7.69 -19.20
N LEU A 507 -6.46 -6.63 -19.72
CA LEU A 507 -7.90 -6.43 -19.75
C LEU A 507 -8.37 -6.22 -21.18
N PHE A 508 -9.48 -6.85 -21.55
CA PHE A 508 -10.09 -6.70 -22.85
C PHE A 508 -11.48 -6.04 -22.76
N PHE A 509 -11.68 -5.04 -23.60
CA PHE A 509 -12.88 -4.19 -23.67
C PHE A 509 -13.50 -4.30 -25.07
N PRO A 510 -14.50 -5.17 -25.28
CA PRO A 510 -15.13 -5.35 -26.59
C PRO A 510 -15.83 -4.09 -27.09
N ALA A 511 -15.85 -3.88 -28.42
CA ALA A 511 -16.64 -2.81 -29.04
C ALA A 511 -18.15 -3.01 -28.74
N GLY A 512 -18.88 -1.92 -28.51
CA GLY A 512 -20.31 -1.95 -28.18
C GLY A 512 -20.67 -2.58 -26.82
N ASN A 513 -19.70 -3.10 -26.07
CA ASN A 513 -19.89 -3.70 -24.75
C ASN A 513 -18.73 -3.34 -23.81
N LYS A 514 -18.67 -2.06 -23.45
CA LYS A 514 -17.75 -1.54 -22.44
C LYS A 514 -18.31 -1.81 -21.05
N SER A 515 -18.28 -3.07 -20.62
CA SER A 515 -18.64 -3.50 -19.25
C SER A 515 -17.74 -2.91 -18.15
N PHE A 516 -18.33 -2.53 -17.01
CA PHE A 516 -17.57 -2.09 -15.82
C PHE A 516 -16.61 -3.18 -15.30
N ASP A 517 -16.95 -4.44 -15.55
CA ASP A 517 -16.09 -5.61 -15.36
C ASP A 517 -15.56 -6.07 -16.73
N PRO A 518 -14.34 -5.65 -17.12
CA PRO A 518 -13.73 -6.07 -18.38
C PRO A 518 -13.33 -7.54 -18.34
N ILE A 519 -13.08 -8.11 -19.52
CA ILE A 519 -12.65 -9.50 -19.64
C ILE A 519 -11.17 -9.58 -19.29
N THR A 520 -10.82 -10.27 -18.21
CA THR A 520 -9.41 -10.56 -17.89
C THR A 520 -8.84 -11.52 -18.92
N VAL A 521 -7.67 -11.19 -19.45
CA VAL A 521 -6.98 -11.99 -20.47
C VAL A 521 -5.93 -12.86 -19.80
N ASP A 522 -6.28 -14.14 -19.62
CA ASP A 522 -5.42 -15.16 -19.03
C ASP A 522 -5.02 -16.20 -20.10
N VAL A 523 -4.03 -15.82 -20.91
CA VAL A 523 -3.45 -16.69 -21.95
C VAL A 523 -1.93 -16.65 -21.85
N GLU A 524 -1.28 -17.62 -22.47
CA GLU A 524 0.19 -17.59 -22.61
C GLU A 524 0.64 -16.25 -23.21
N ARG A 525 1.71 -15.68 -22.66
CA ARG A 525 2.22 -14.36 -23.03
C ARG A 525 3.04 -14.42 -24.32
N THR A 526 2.41 -14.86 -25.41
CA THR A 526 2.99 -14.94 -26.74
C THR A 526 2.10 -14.20 -27.75
N VAL A 527 2.70 -13.70 -28.84
CA VAL A 527 1.93 -13.02 -29.90
C VAL A 527 0.83 -13.92 -30.47
N LYS A 528 1.13 -15.22 -30.64
CA LYS A 528 0.18 -16.22 -31.15
C LYS A 528 -1.04 -16.35 -30.24
N SER A 529 -0.80 -16.53 -28.94
CA SER A 529 -1.87 -16.74 -27.96
C SER A 529 -2.73 -15.49 -27.80
N PHE A 530 -2.13 -14.29 -27.80
CA PHE A 530 -2.91 -13.04 -27.83
C PHE A 530 -3.72 -12.88 -29.11
N TYR A 531 -3.16 -13.19 -30.28
CA TYR A 531 -3.89 -13.15 -31.54
C TYR A 531 -5.10 -14.09 -31.53
N GLN A 532 -4.92 -15.33 -31.07
CA GLN A 532 -6.00 -16.32 -30.95
C GLN A 532 -7.09 -15.85 -29.98
N PHE A 533 -6.69 -15.30 -28.84
CA PHE A 533 -7.63 -14.69 -27.89
C PHE A 533 -8.44 -13.59 -28.56
N LEU A 534 -7.78 -12.65 -29.24
CA LEU A 534 -8.43 -11.52 -29.91
C LEU A 534 -9.39 -12.01 -30.98
N LYS A 535 -8.96 -12.89 -31.89
CA LYS A 535 -9.81 -13.42 -32.97
C LYS A 535 -11.08 -14.11 -32.45
N LYS A 536 -11.03 -14.68 -31.24
CA LYS A 536 -12.19 -15.32 -30.58
C LYS A 536 -13.11 -14.32 -29.88
N ASN A 537 -12.59 -13.21 -29.36
CA ASN A 537 -13.32 -12.34 -28.43
C ASN A 537 -13.65 -10.95 -28.98
N VAL A 538 -13.07 -10.52 -30.11
CA VAL A 538 -13.43 -9.23 -30.72
C VAL A 538 -14.89 -9.18 -31.13
N ALA A 539 -15.53 -8.04 -30.86
CA ALA A 539 -16.88 -7.77 -31.32
C ALA A 539 -16.92 -7.42 -32.81
N ILE A 540 -15.84 -6.84 -33.35
CA ILE A 540 -15.71 -6.50 -34.77
C ILE A 540 -14.65 -7.43 -35.41
N PRO A 541 -15.08 -8.45 -36.17
CA PRO A 541 -14.16 -9.38 -36.83
C PRO A 541 -13.19 -8.66 -37.76
N PHE A 542 -11.94 -9.15 -37.81
CA PHE A 542 -10.90 -8.62 -38.68
C PHE A 542 -10.09 -9.77 -39.31
N THR A 543 -9.35 -9.44 -40.36
CA THR A 543 -8.41 -10.34 -41.04
C THR A 543 -7.09 -9.62 -41.24
N LEU A 544 -5.97 -10.31 -41.04
CA LEU A 544 -4.65 -9.77 -41.37
C LEU A 544 -4.48 -9.73 -42.89
N VAL A 545 -4.12 -8.57 -43.45
CA VAL A 545 -3.80 -8.44 -44.87
C VAL A 545 -2.28 -8.54 -45.01
N LYS A 546 -1.82 -9.46 -45.88
CA LYS A 546 -0.40 -9.69 -46.16
C LYS A 546 0.26 -8.39 -46.66
N PRO A 547 1.45 -7.99 -46.17
CA PRO A 547 2.17 -6.86 -46.74
C PRO A 547 2.57 -7.19 -48.19
N GLU A 548 2.10 -6.39 -49.15
CA GLU A 548 2.52 -6.51 -50.56
C GLU A 548 4.03 -6.26 -50.65
N LYS A 549 4.77 -7.24 -51.20
CA LYS A 549 6.19 -7.06 -51.55
C LYS A 549 6.29 -5.98 -52.62
N VAL A 550 6.82 -4.82 -52.25
CA VAL A 550 7.22 -3.77 -53.20
C VAL A 550 8.32 -4.34 -54.09
N ALA A 551 8.04 -4.50 -55.38
CA ALA A 551 9.01 -4.98 -56.36
C ALA A 551 10.15 -3.96 -56.55
N GLU A 552 11.39 -4.40 -56.35
CA GLU A 552 12.59 -3.63 -56.68
C GLU A 552 12.66 -3.38 -58.19
N VAL A 553 12.70 -2.09 -58.57
CA VAL A 553 13.05 -1.68 -59.93
C VAL A 553 14.57 -1.66 -60.04
N SER A 554 15.13 -2.63 -60.75
CA SER A 554 16.53 -2.65 -61.16
C SER A 554 16.81 -1.51 -62.14
N GLN A 555 17.69 -0.56 -61.78
CA GLN A 555 18.28 0.37 -62.75
C GLN A 555 19.67 -0.12 -63.15
N THR A 556 19.82 -0.35 -64.46
CA THR A 556 21.06 -0.67 -65.17
C THR A 556 21.94 0.57 -65.35
N ASP A 557 23.25 0.38 -65.20
CA ASP A 557 24.33 1.32 -65.49
C ASP A 557 24.33 1.88 -66.93
N SER A 558 24.64 3.18 -67.05
CA SER A 558 25.50 3.67 -68.14
C SER A 558 26.18 5.00 -67.77
N LYS A 559 27.52 4.98 -67.78
CA LYS A 559 28.46 6.12 -67.63
C LYS A 559 28.35 7.15 -68.75
N SER A 560 28.58 8.44 -68.44
CA SER A 560 29.62 9.24 -69.11
C SER A 560 29.97 10.50 -68.32
N ASP A 561 31.28 10.75 -68.21
CA ASP A 561 31.96 11.89 -67.58
C ASP A 561 31.91 13.17 -68.47
N ILE A 562 32.07 14.35 -67.84
CA ILE A 562 33.10 15.40 -68.10
C ILE A 562 32.60 16.82 -67.74
N LEU A 563 33.35 17.46 -66.80
CA LEU A 563 33.71 18.88 -66.53
C LEU A 563 32.73 20.03 -66.90
N ASP A 564 32.55 21.09 -66.10
CA ASP A 564 33.58 22.04 -65.66
C ASP A 564 33.09 23.01 -64.52
N SER A 565 34.09 23.59 -63.86
CA SER A 565 34.22 24.59 -62.79
C SER A 565 33.42 25.92 -62.95
N ARG A 566 33.21 26.86 -62.00
CA ARG A 566 33.87 27.41 -60.80
C ARG A 566 32.86 28.26 -59.99
N THR A 567 33.07 28.41 -58.67
CA THR A 567 33.34 29.69 -57.93
C THR A 567 32.91 29.62 -56.46
N SER A 568 33.75 30.16 -55.58
CA SER A 568 33.72 30.08 -54.09
C SER A 568 33.27 31.42 -53.43
N PRO A 569 33.26 31.60 -52.07
CA PRO A 569 32.26 32.38 -51.31
C PRO A 569 32.82 33.69 -50.69
N PRO A 570 32.09 34.39 -49.78
CA PRO A 570 32.34 34.25 -48.31
C PRO A 570 31.05 34.47 -47.46
N GLY A 571 30.98 34.35 -46.12
CA GLY A 571 32.02 34.37 -45.09
C GLY A 571 31.48 34.09 -43.68
N SER A 572 32.41 34.06 -42.73
CA SER A 572 32.29 33.71 -41.32
C SER A 572 32.31 34.94 -40.39
N GLY A 573 31.71 34.81 -39.20
CA GLY A 573 31.88 35.76 -38.10
C GLY A 573 31.32 35.22 -36.78
N LYS A 574 32.22 34.84 -35.86
CA LYS A 574 31.97 34.56 -34.43
C LYS A 574 31.60 35.84 -33.67
N PRO A 575 31.02 35.71 -32.46
CA PRO A 575 31.38 36.61 -31.37
C PRO A 575 31.77 35.86 -30.08
N GLU A 576 32.66 36.46 -29.29
CA GLU A 576 32.94 36.05 -27.90
C GLU A 576 33.35 37.27 -27.07
N LEU A 577 33.00 37.20 -25.77
CA LEU A 577 33.48 37.97 -24.59
C LEU A 577 32.90 39.40 -24.42
N SER A 578 32.01 39.70 -23.46
CA SER A 578 32.01 39.62 -21.98
C SER A 578 32.26 40.99 -21.36
N HIS A 579 31.36 41.48 -20.49
CA HIS A 579 31.72 42.07 -19.19
C HIS A 579 30.50 42.36 -18.32
N GLU A 580 30.78 42.31 -17.01
CA GLU A 580 29.91 42.26 -15.84
C GLU A 580 29.18 43.56 -15.46
N ALA A 581 28.01 43.35 -14.85
CA ALA A 581 27.45 43.93 -13.62
C ALA A 581 27.58 45.43 -13.32
N LYS A 582 26.42 46.04 -13.04
CA LYS A 582 26.08 46.69 -11.75
C LYS A 582 24.60 47.12 -11.72
N ASP A 583 24.13 47.31 -10.48
CA ASP A 583 22.94 48.04 -9.99
C ASP A 583 22.08 47.12 -9.11
N GLU A 584 22.14 47.18 -7.76
CA GLU A 584 21.67 48.26 -6.86
C GLU A 584 20.31 48.84 -7.25
N LEU A 585 19.22 48.22 -6.76
CA LEU A 585 18.28 48.78 -5.76
C LEU A 585 17.12 47.82 -5.48
#